data_AF-A0A5A7MXL4-F1
#
_entry.id   AF-A0A5A7MXL4-F1
#
_cell.length_a   1.000
_cell.length_b   1.000
_cell.length_c   1.000
_cell.angle_alpha   90.00
_cell.angle_beta   90.00
_cell.angle_gamma   90.00
#
_symmetry.space_group_name_H-M   'P 1'
#
loop_
_entity.id
_entity.type
_entity.pdbx_description
1 polymer ?
#
loop_
_entity_poly.entity_id
_entity_poly.type
_entity_poly.pdbx_seq_one_letter_code
_entity_poly.pdbx_strand_id
1 'polypeptide(L)'
;MRREVHEEAGIMIGGVSYVGSQPWPFPSNLMLGFIAQALSEEIVVDQTELEDARWFTRREVARAMDGESEALMVPPRLALAHHLIKRWLDAG
;
A
#
# COMPACT_ATOMS: atom_id res chain seq x y z
N MET A 1 -8.93 -8.08 0.93
CA MET A 1 -8.29 -7.24 -0.11
C MET A 1 -9.31 -6.34 -0.78
N ARG A 2 -10.23 -6.83 -1.65
CA ARG A 2 -11.31 -5.96 -2.17
C ARG A 2 -12.21 -5.39 -1.08
N ARG A 3 -12.64 -6.24 -0.15
CA ARG A 3 -13.43 -5.84 1.02
C ARG A 3 -12.65 -4.83 1.89
N GLU A 4 -11.48 -5.21 2.36
CA GLU A 4 -10.66 -4.37 3.26
C GLU A 4 -10.31 -3.00 2.68
N VAL A 5 -9.89 -2.91 1.41
CA VAL A 5 -9.59 -1.60 0.79
C VAL A 5 -10.83 -0.70 0.73
N HIS A 6 -12.02 -1.29 0.56
CA HIS A 6 -13.28 -0.55 0.57
C HIS A 6 -13.70 -0.19 2.01
N GLU A 7 -13.53 -1.07 2.99
CA GLU A 7 -13.86 -0.80 4.39
C GLU A 7 -12.97 0.30 4.97
N GLU A 8 -11.65 0.24 4.76
CA GLU A 8 -10.69 1.16 5.36
C GLU A 8 -10.61 2.52 4.64
N ALA A 9 -10.73 2.54 3.30
CA ALA A 9 -10.48 3.74 2.50
C ALA A 9 -11.60 4.10 1.51
N GLY A 10 -12.69 3.32 1.44
CA GLY A 10 -13.80 3.57 0.53
C GLY A 10 -13.48 3.30 -0.95
N ILE A 11 -12.30 2.74 -1.26
CA ILE A 11 -11.83 2.61 -2.64
C ILE A 11 -12.28 1.28 -3.25
N MET A 12 -12.95 1.35 -4.39
CA MET A 12 -13.24 0.17 -5.20
C MET A 12 -12.03 -0.19 -6.06
N ILE A 13 -11.71 -1.49 -6.15
CA ILE A 13 -10.56 -1.98 -6.92
C ILE A 13 -10.93 -3.05 -7.93
N GLY A 14 -10.26 -3.00 -9.08
CA GLY A 14 -10.42 -3.89 -10.23
C GLY A 14 -9.48 -5.10 -10.18
N GLY A 15 -8.62 -5.21 -11.18
CA GLY A 15 -7.64 -6.30 -11.29
C GLY A 15 -6.68 -6.33 -10.09
N VAL A 16 -6.40 -7.53 -9.58
CA VAL A 16 -5.50 -7.76 -8.45
C VAL A 16 -4.46 -8.80 -8.86
N SER A 17 -3.19 -8.49 -8.64
CA SER A 17 -2.06 -9.37 -8.96
C SER A 17 -1.27 -9.69 -7.70
N TYR A 18 -1.02 -10.98 -7.46
CA TYR A 18 -0.16 -11.43 -6.38
C TYR A 18 1.31 -11.10 -6.68
N VAL A 19 2.06 -10.67 -5.65
CA VAL A 19 3.48 -10.32 -5.77
C VAL A 19 4.36 -11.23 -4.92
N GLY A 20 3.95 -11.54 -3.69
CA GLY A 20 4.77 -12.30 -2.75
C GLY A 20 4.15 -12.43 -1.38
N SER A 21 4.82 -13.12 -0.48
CA SER A 21 4.39 -13.30 0.91
C SER A 21 5.55 -13.13 1.88
N GLN A 22 5.23 -12.75 3.12
CA GLN A 22 6.19 -12.62 4.21
C GLN A 22 5.61 -13.22 5.49
N PRO A 23 6.31 -14.14 6.16
CA PRO A 23 5.91 -14.59 7.48
C PRO A 23 5.96 -13.40 8.44
N TRP A 24 4.87 -13.20 9.19
CA TRP A 24 4.75 -12.16 10.19
C TRP A 24 4.56 -12.82 11.57
N PRO A 25 5.66 -13.09 12.28
CA PRO A 25 5.59 -13.70 13.60
C PRO A 25 4.88 -12.72 14.55
N PHE A 26 4.08 -13.25 15.48
CA PHE A 26 3.15 -12.54 16.38
C PHE A 26 1.73 -12.29 15.82
N PRO A 27 0.73 -13.12 16.18
CA PRO A 27 0.83 -14.40 16.89
C PRO A 27 1.36 -15.54 15.99
N SER A 28 1.00 -15.60 14.71
CA SER A 28 1.56 -16.48 13.66
C SER A 28 0.86 -16.18 12.33
N ASN A 29 1.15 -15.02 11.73
CA ASN A 29 0.47 -14.56 10.53
C ASN A 29 1.33 -14.75 9.28
N LEU A 30 0.69 -14.83 8.11
CA LEU A 30 1.34 -14.77 6.81
C LEU A 30 0.80 -13.53 6.09
N MET A 31 1.68 -12.55 5.84
CA MET A 31 1.33 -11.38 5.05
C MET A 31 1.39 -11.75 3.57
N LEU A 32 0.32 -11.46 2.83
CA LEU A 32 0.22 -11.66 1.40
C LEU A 32 0.18 -10.31 0.69
N GLY A 33 1.12 -10.10 -0.22
CA GLY A 33 1.31 -8.84 -0.94
C GLY A 33 0.67 -8.87 -2.32
N PHE A 34 -0.09 -7.83 -2.64
CA PHE A 34 -0.80 -7.68 -3.90
C PHE A 34 -0.61 -6.26 -4.46
N ILE A 35 -0.67 -6.14 -5.78
CA ILE A 35 -0.86 -4.86 -6.48
C ILE A 35 -2.26 -4.89 -7.10
N ALA A 36 -3.01 -3.81 -6.93
CA ALA A 36 -4.34 -3.67 -7.50
C ALA A 36 -4.53 -2.33 -8.20
N GLN A 37 -5.46 -2.30 -9.14
CA GLN A 37 -5.87 -1.08 -9.82
C GLN A 37 -7.12 -0.52 -9.14
N ALA A 38 -7.05 0.73 -8.68
CA ALA A 38 -8.21 1.45 -8.20
C ALA A 38 -9.17 1.81 -9.34
N LEU A 39 -10.46 1.78 -9.07
CA LEU A 39 -11.54 2.13 -10.00
C LEU A 39 -12.10 3.54 -9.74
N SER A 40 -11.72 4.14 -8.61
CA SER A 40 -12.05 5.52 -8.21
C SER A 40 -10.88 6.13 -7.45
N GLU A 41 -10.83 7.46 -7.43
CA GLU A 41 -9.87 8.24 -6.63
C GLU A 41 -10.51 8.84 -5.36
N GLU A 42 -11.83 8.73 -5.20
CA GLU A 42 -12.52 9.16 -3.99
C GLU A 42 -12.09 8.31 -2.80
N ILE A 43 -11.68 8.96 -1.72
CA ILE A 43 -11.25 8.34 -0.47
C ILE A 43 -12.26 8.69 0.61
N VAL A 44 -12.74 7.67 1.30
CA VAL A 44 -13.56 7.80 2.51
C VAL A 44 -12.91 6.92 3.58
N VAL A 45 -12.19 7.56 4.50
CA VAL A 45 -11.40 6.86 5.52
C VAL A 45 -12.28 6.39 6.67
N ASP A 46 -12.20 5.12 7.04
CA ASP A 46 -12.69 4.66 8.34
C ASP A 46 -11.70 5.05 9.44
N GLN A 47 -12.07 6.09 10.20
CA GLN A 47 -11.25 6.65 11.26
C GLN A 47 -11.08 5.74 12.48
N THR A 48 -11.76 4.59 12.53
CA THR A 48 -11.56 3.58 13.58
C THR A 48 -10.37 2.67 13.31
N GLU A 49 -9.98 2.51 12.04
CA GLU A 49 -8.86 1.66 11.62
C GLU A 49 -7.67 2.47 11.08
N LEU A 50 -7.93 3.55 10.32
CA LEU A 50 -6.90 4.40 9.71
C LEU A 50 -7.02 5.86 10.17
N GLU A 51 -5.89 6.50 10.46
CA GLU A 51 -5.86 7.94 10.77
C GLU A 51 -5.99 8.80 9.51
N ASP A 52 -5.35 8.39 8.40
CA ASP A 52 -5.33 9.13 7.13
C ASP A 52 -5.09 8.17 5.94
N ALA A 53 -5.57 8.56 4.75
CA ALA A 53 -5.29 7.88 3.49
C ALA A 53 -5.24 8.90 2.34
N ARG A 54 -4.20 8.83 1.51
CA ARG A 54 -3.94 9.81 0.45
C ARG A 54 -3.33 9.17 -0.79
N TRP A 55 -3.61 9.75 -1.95
CA TRP A 55 -2.92 9.41 -3.19
C TRP A 55 -1.56 10.10 -3.27
N PHE A 56 -0.57 9.38 -3.77
CA PHE A 56 0.77 9.90 -4.02
C PHE A 56 1.15 9.66 -5.48
N THR A 57 1.72 10.68 -6.10
CA THR A 57 2.29 10.57 -7.45
C THR A 57 3.54 9.68 -7.43
N ARG A 58 3.86 9.07 -8.57
CA ARG A 58 5.10 8.29 -8.73
C ARG A 58 6.36 9.06 -8.31
N ARG A 59 6.40 10.37 -8.60
CA ARG A 59 7.52 11.25 -8.23
C ARG A 59 7.62 11.43 -6.71
N GLU A 60 6.51 11.63 -6.02
CA GLU A 60 6.49 11.73 -4.56
C GLU A 60 6.93 10.43 -3.90
N VAL A 61 6.45 9.29 -4.41
CA VAL A 61 6.88 7.96 -3.94
C VAL A 61 8.37 7.74 -4.17
N ALA A 62 8.91 8.09 -5.34
CA ALA A 62 10.35 7.99 -5.62
C ALA A 62 11.19 8.80 -4.61
N ARG A 63 10.82 10.06 -4.36
CA ARG A 63 11.49 10.89 -3.35
C ARG A 63 11.38 10.30 -1.94
N ALA A 64 10.22 9.73 -1.58
CA ALA A 64 10.04 9.06 -0.30
C ALA A 64 10.93 7.82 -0.16
N MET A 65 11.14 7.05 -1.24
CA MET A 65 12.06 5.91 -1.26
C MET A 65 13.52 6.33 -1.03
N ASP A 66 13.89 7.54 -1.44
CA ASP A 66 15.20 8.15 -1.19
C ASP A 66 15.31 8.83 0.19
N GLY A 67 14.23 8.80 0.98
CA GLY A 67 14.17 9.43 2.31
C GLY A 67 13.91 10.94 2.27
N GLU A 68 13.51 11.48 1.12
CA GLU A 68 13.27 12.90 0.89
C GLU A 68 11.78 13.27 0.91
N SER A 69 11.03 12.75 1.87
CA SER A 69 9.60 13.06 2.04
C SER A 69 9.23 13.27 3.49
N GLU A 70 8.57 14.39 3.78
CA GLU A 70 7.96 14.66 5.09
C GLU A 70 6.53 14.10 5.18
N ALA A 71 5.88 13.85 4.04
CA ALA A 71 4.48 13.46 3.95
C ALA A 71 4.26 11.95 3.81
N LEU A 72 5.29 11.18 3.40
CA LEU A 72 5.19 9.75 3.18
C LEU A 72 6.43 9.06 3.75
N MET A 73 6.22 8.26 4.80
CA MET A 73 7.23 7.36 5.34
C MET A 73 7.19 6.02 4.60
N VAL A 74 8.33 5.58 4.09
CA VAL A 74 8.46 4.25 3.47
C VAL A 74 8.91 3.24 4.53
N PRO A 75 8.25 2.08 4.65
CA PRO A 75 8.68 1.02 5.56
C PRO A 75 10.13 0.54 5.30
N PRO A 76 10.80 -0.06 6.30
CA PRO A 76 12.15 -0.58 6.13
C PRO A 76 12.28 -1.59 4.98
N ARG A 77 13.48 -1.69 4.39
CA ARG A 77 13.76 -2.55 3.22
C ARG A 77 13.39 -4.03 3.38
N LEU A 78 13.30 -4.52 4.62
CA LEU A 78 12.93 -5.91 4.90
C LEU A 78 11.40 -6.15 4.91
N ALA A 79 10.58 -5.10 4.97
CA ALA A 79 9.13 -5.21 5.01
C ALA A 79 8.55 -5.51 3.61
N LEU A 80 7.55 -6.38 3.53
CA LEU A 80 6.85 -6.69 2.28
C LEU A 80 6.25 -5.43 1.66
N ALA A 81 5.73 -4.51 2.49
CA ALA A 81 5.22 -3.21 2.03
C ALA A 81 6.27 -2.40 1.25
N HIS A 82 7.55 -2.39 1.69
CA HIS A 82 8.63 -1.73 0.96
C HIS A 82 8.82 -2.35 -0.44
N HIS A 83 8.82 -3.68 -0.52
CA HIS A 83 8.95 -4.39 -1.78
C HIS A 83 7.75 -4.15 -2.72
N LEU A 84 6.52 -4.05 -2.20
CA LEU A 84 5.33 -3.72 -2.99
C LEU A 84 5.43 -2.31 -3.59
N ILE A 85 5.81 -1.31 -2.78
CA ILE A 85 5.99 0.08 -3.23
C ILE A 85 7.08 0.14 -4.32
N LYS A 86 8.24 -0.47 -4.07
CA LYS A 86 9.34 -0.53 -5.05
C LYS A 86 8.91 -1.21 -6.35
N ARG A 87 8.21 -2.36 -6.26
CA ARG A 87 7.73 -3.11 -7.43
C ARG A 87 6.76 -2.28 -8.28
N TRP A 88 5.87 -1.52 -7.66
CA TRP A 88 4.95 -0.63 -8.35
C TRP A 88 5.69 0.52 -9.05
N LEU A 89 6.69 1.10 -8.39
CA LEU A 89 7.51 2.17 -8.98
C LEU A 89 8.30 1.68 -10.20
N ASP A 90 8.93 0.51 -10.10
CA ASP A 90 9.73 -0.13 -11.15
C ASP A 90 8.89 -0.60 -12.36
N ALA A 91 7.58 -0.75 -12.24
CA ALA A 91 6.71 -1.32 -13.27
C ALA A 91 6.13 -0.28 -14.27
N GLY A 92 6.63 0.96 -14.27
CA GLY A 92 6.19 1.99 -15.23
C GLY A 92 7.22 2.36 -16.27
#